data_AF-A0A966UN84-F1
#
_entry.id   AF-A0A966UN84-F1
#
_cell.length_a   1.000
_cell.length_b   1.000
_cell.length_c   1.000
_cell.angle_alpha   90.00
_cell.angle_beta   90.00
_cell.angle_gamma   90.00
#
_symmetry.space_group_name_H-M   'P 1'
#
loop_
_entity.id
_entity.type
_entity.pdbx_description
1 polymer ?
#
loop_
_entity_poly.entity_id
_entity_poly.type
_entity_poly.pdbx_seq_one_letter_code
_entity_poly.pdbx_strand_id
1 'polypeptide(L)'
;VKDAEAHAEEDKKRREEAEVRNNADSLVYQTEKVLREQGEKLTAEDKTAVEGPLADLRAALNGSDTDTIKNATEKLMAASQAFSQKLYEAASRDANAAGTSASGQQAGTNDSDIVDAEIVDEK
;
A
#
# COMPACT_ATOMS: atom_id res chain seq x y z
N VAL A 1 -26.58 -33.45 -19.00
CA VAL A 1 -26.67 -32.01 -18.68
C VAL A 1 -26.22 -31.74 -17.26
N LYS A 2 -26.81 -32.36 -16.22
CA LYS A 2 -26.38 -32.18 -14.81
C LYS A 2 -24.89 -32.42 -14.53
N ASP A 3 -24.27 -33.44 -15.12
CA ASP A 3 -22.82 -33.69 -14.92
C ASP A 3 -21.94 -32.62 -15.57
N ALA A 4 -22.30 -32.15 -16.76
CA ALA A 4 -21.55 -31.11 -17.46
C ALA A 4 -21.62 -29.74 -16.73
N GLU A 5 -22.78 -29.43 -16.13
CA GLU A 5 -22.98 -28.22 -15.33
C GLU A 5 -22.20 -28.27 -14.01
N ALA A 6 -22.15 -29.44 -13.34
CA ALA A 6 -21.40 -29.61 -12.10
C ALA A 6 -19.88 -29.45 -12.31
N HIS A 7 -19.34 -30.01 -13.40
CA HIS A 7 -17.91 -29.84 -13.74
C HIS A 7 -17.57 -28.38 -14.10
N ALA A 8 -18.47 -27.67 -14.78
CA ALA A 8 -18.25 -26.26 -15.11
C ALA A 8 -18.17 -25.37 -13.86
N GLU A 9 -19.02 -25.61 -12.86
CA GLU A 9 -18.98 -24.87 -11.58
C GLU A 9 -17.73 -25.21 -10.74
N GLU A 10 -17.31 -26.47 -10.71
CA GLU A 10 -16.08 -26.90 -10.01
C GLU A 10 -14.82 -26.27 -10.62
N ASP A 11 -14.71 -26.27 -11.96
CA ASP A 11 -13.60 -25.67 -12.68
C ASP A 11 -13.55 -24.16 -12.50
N LYS A 12 -14.72 -23.50 -12.51
CA LYS A 12 -14.83 -22.07 -12.23
C LYS A 12 -14.35 -21.76 -10.82
N LYS A 13 -14.81 -22.53 -9.82
CA LYS A 13 -14.38 -22.34 -8.43
C LYS A 13 -12.88 -22.52 -8.24
N ARG A 14 -12.28 -23.53 -8.88
CA ARG A 14 -10.82 -23.75 -8.85
C ARG A 14 -10.05 -22.59 -9.48
N ARG A 15 -10.55 -22.05 -10.60
CA ARG A 15 -9.94 -20.88 -11.25
C ARG A 15 -10.00 -19.66 -10.35
N GLU A 16 -11.17 -19.37 -9.77
CA GLU A 16 -11.35 -18.24 -8.86
C GLU A 16 -10.44 -18.36 -7.63
N GLU A 17 -10.31 -19.55 -7.05
CA GLU A 17 -9.38 -19.79 -5.94
C GLU A 17 -7.93 -19.49 -6.35
N ALA A 18 -7.49 -19.99 -7.50
CA ALA A 18 -6.14 -19.76 -8.00
C ALA A 18 -5.87 -18.27 -8.26
N GLU A 19 -6.82 -17.54 -8.84
CA GLU A 19 -6.71 -16.10 -9.08
C GLU A 19 -6.60 -15.31 -7.78
N VAL A 20 -7.43 -15.64 -6.78
CA VAL A 20 -7.38 -15.00 -5.46
C VAL A 20 -6.01 -15.22 -4.79
N ARG A 21 -5.50 -16.45 -4.82
CA ARG A 21 -4.18 -16.78 -4.22
C ARG A 21 -3.05 -16.06 -4.94
N ASN A 22 -3.04 -16.06 -6.27
CA ASN A 22 -2.01 -15.39 -7.06
C ASN A 22 -1.97 -13.87 -6.81
N ASN A 23 -3.15 -13.24 -6.69
CA ASN A 23 -3.25 -11.82 -6.36
C ASN A 23 -2.71 -11.53 -4.95
N ALA A 24 -3.10 -12.35 -3.98
CA ALA A 24 -2.62 -12.25 -2.60
C ALA A 24 -1.09 -12.42 -2.49
N ASP A 25 -0.52 -13.46 -3.11
CA ASP A 25 0.92 -13.70 -3.14
C ASP A 25 1.69 -12.54 -3.78
N SER A 26 1.16 -12.00 -4.89
CA SER A 26 1.75 -10.85 -5.56
C SER A 26 1.78 -9.62 -4.65
N LEU A 27 0.70 -9.37 -3.91
CA LEU A 27 0.60 -8.25 -2.98
C LEU A 27 1.56 -8.41 -1.78
N VAL A 28 1.67 -9.62 -1.23
CA VAL A 28 2.62 -9.97 -0.17
C VAL A 28 4.05 -9.62 -0.61
N TYR A 29 4.45 -10.13 -1.78
CA TYR A 29 5.79 -9.88 -2.32
C TYR A 29 6.07 -8.39 -2.56
N GLN A 30 5.13 -7.67 -3.19
CA GLN A 30 5.29 -6.25 -3.45
C GLN A 30 5.42 -5.45 -2.16
N THR A 31 4.58 -5.74 -1.16
CA THR A 31 4.61 -5.02 0.13
C THR A 31 5.92 -5.26 0.87
N GLU A 32 6.41 -6.50 0.91
CA GLU A 32 7.70 -6.83 1.51
C GLU A 32 8.87 -6.14 0.83
N LYS A 33 8.83 -6.06 -0.50
CA LYS A 33 9.84 -5.36 -1.27
C LYS A 33 9.90 -3.89 -0.86
N VAL A 34 8.75 -3.22 -0.79
CA VAL A 34 8.66 -1.81 -0.38
C VAL A 34 9.11 -1.63 1.07
N LEU A 35 8.68 -2.48 2.00
CA LEU A 35 9.12 -2.44 3.40
C LEU A 35 10.64 -2.55 3.53
N ARG A 36 11.25 -3.47 2.77
CA ARG A 36 12.71 -3.65 2.77
C ARG A 36 13.45 -2.48 2.15
N GLU A 37 12.95 -1.92 1.05
CA GLU A 37 13.67 -0.87 0.29
C GLU A 37 13.43 0.53 0.86
N GLN A 38 12.28 0.77 1.48
CA GLN A 38 11.80 2.11 1.79
C GLN A 38 11.26 2.24 3.22
N GLY A 39 11.09 1.13 3.96
CA GLY A 39 10.57 1.17 5.34
C GLY A 39 11.48 1.85 6.36
N GLU A 40 12.78 1.96 6.09
CA GLU A 40 13.69 2.73 6.97
C GLU A 40 13.42 4.24 6.95
N LYS A 41 12.72 4.76 5.94
CA LYS A 41 12.33 6.17 5.85
C LYS A 41 11.11 6.52 6.71
N LEU A 42 10.48 5.52 7.32
CA LEU A 42 9.26 5.66 8.09
C LEU A 42 9.45 5.23 9.54
N THR A 43 8.49 5.61 10.38
CA THR A 43 8.54 5.27 11.81
C THR A 43 8.35 3.77 12.03
N ALA A 44 8.72 3.29 13.23
CA ALA A 44 8.44 1.91 13.61
C ALA A 44 6.94 1.60 13.62
N GLU A 45 6.13 2.57 14.05
CA GLU A 45 4.67 2.45 14.08
C GLU A 45 4.08 2.29 12.67
N ASP A 46 4.52 3.11 11.71
CA ASP A 46 4.07 3.01 10.31
C ASP A 46 4.41 1.65 9.69
N LYS A 47 5.59 1.11 9.99
CA LYS A 47 5.99 -0.24 9.55
C LYS A 47 5.13 -1.32 10.18
N THR A 48 4.93 -1.28 11.50
CA THR A 48 4.10 -2.28 12.19
C THR A 48 2.65 -2.28 11.69
N ALA A 49 2.12 -1.12 11.30
CA ALA A 49 0.77 -1.00 10.74
C ALA A 49 0.57 -1.79 9.44
N VAL A 50 1.63 -2.06 8.66
CA VAL A 50 1.58 -2.89 7.45
C VAL A 50 2.11 -4.31 7.67
N GLU A 51 3.07 -4.51 8.58
CA GLU A 51 3.62 -5.84 8.91
C GLU A 51 2.57 -6.79 9.52
N GLY A 52 1.63 -6.27 10.31
CA GLY A 52 0.53 -7.07 10.87
C GLY A 52 -0.38 -7.67 9.78
N PRO A 53 -1.04 -6.85 8.94
CA PRO A 53 -1.86 -7.34 7.83
C PRO A 53 -1.07 -8.21 6.84
N LEU A 54 0.23 -7.95 6.65
CA LEU A 54 1.10 -8.77 5.81
C LEU A 54 1.27 -10.18 6.39
N ALA A 55 1.49 -10.28 7.71
CA ALA A 55 1.59 -11.56 8.41
C ALA A 55 0.26 -12.32 8.37
N ASP A 56 -0.86 -11.63 8.55
CA ASP A 56 -2.20 -12.21 8.48
C ASP A 56 -2.48 -12.81 7.10
N LEU A 57 -2.14 -12.09 6.02
CA LEU A 57 -2.33 -12.60 4.66
C LEU A 57 -1.43 -13.80 4.37
N ARG A 58 -0.17 -13.77 4.79
CA ARG A 58 0.73 -14.94 4.71
C ARG A 58 0.17 -16.14 5.45
N ALA A 59 -0.40 -15.93 6.63
CA ALA A 59 -1.03 -17.01 7.39
C ALA A 59 -2.27 -17.57 6.68
N ALA A 60 -3.13 -16.69 6.15
CA ALA A 60 -4.31 -17.07 5.37
C ALA A 60 -3.95 -17.90 4.12
N LEU A 61 -2.86 -17.53 3.44
CA LEU A 61 -2.32 -18.24 2.28
C LEU A 61 -1.81 -19.66 2.59
N ASN A 62 -1.56 -20.00 3.85
CA ASN A 62 -1.26 -21.39 4.24
C ASN A 62 -2.52 -22.27 4.35
N GLY A 63 -3.70 -21.65 4.34
CA GLY A 63 -5.00 -22.33 4.36
C GLY A 63 -5.61 -22.53 2.97
N SER A 64 -6.89 -22.93 2.97
CA SER A 64 -7.71 -23.13 1.76
C SER A 64 -9.03 -22.34 1.81
N ASP A 65 -9.17 -21.41 2.75
CA ASP A 65 -10.36 -20.57 2.86
C ASP A 65 -10.18 -19.31 2.00
N THR A 66 -10.77 -19.35 0.80
CA THR A 66 -10.72 -18.27 -0.19
C THR A 66 -11.31 -16.96 0.35
N ASP A 67 -12.34 -17.01 1.21
CA ASP A 67 -12.95 -15.79 1.75
C ASP A 67 -12.05 -15.17 2.83
N THR A 68 -11.39 -15.99 3.63
CA THR A 68 -10.35 -15.53 4.55
C THR A 68 -9.18 -14.88 3.80
N ILE A 69 -8.72 -15.47 2.69
CA ILE A 69 -7.66 -14.89 1.84
C ILE A 69 -8.10 -13.55 1.24
N LYS A 70 -9.32 -13.44 0.72
CA LYS A 70 -9.87 -12.18 0.18
C LYS A 70 -9.90 -11.08 1.25
N ASN A 71 -10.47 -11.36 2.42
CA ASN A 71 -10.55 -10.40 3.51
C ASN A 71 -9.16 -9.93 3.98
N ALA A 72 -8.19 -10.85 4.09
CA ALA A 72 -6.82 -10.49 4.44
C ALA A 72 -6.12 -9.70 3.33
N THR A 73 -6.43 -9.98 2.06
CA THR A 73 -5.92 -9.22 0.91
C THR A 73 -6.41 -7.78 0.94
N GLU A 74 -7.70 -7.55 1.19
CA GLU A 74 -8.26 -6.20 1.30
C GLU A 74 -7.64 -5.41 2.46
N LYS A 75 -7.43 -6.04 3.61
CA LYS A 75 -6.75 -5.43 4.76
C LYS A 75 -5.31 -5.02 4.42
N LEU A 76 -4.56 -5.91 3.77
CA LEU A 76 -3.19 -5.59 3.34
C LEU A 76 -3.19 -4.48 2.29
N MET A 77 -4.11 -4.49 1.32
CA MET A 77 -4.21 -3.42 0.31
C MET A 77 -4.41 -2.05 0.97
N ALA A 78 -5.35 -1.95 1.93
CA ALA A 78 -5.60 -0.71 2.64
C ALA A 78 -4.37 -0.23 3.43
N ALA A 79 -3.71 -1.15 4.15
CA ALA A 79 -2.50 -0.84 4.91
C ALA A 79 -1.33 -0.41 3.99
N SER A 80 -1.11 -1.11 2.87
CA SER A 80 -0.07 -0.80 1.90
C SER A 80 -0.31 0.54 1.20
N GLN A 81 -1.57 0.93 0.98
CA GLN A 81 -1.90 2.25 0.43
C GLN A 81 -1.60 3.37 1.43
N ALA A 82 -2.01 3.21 2.69
CA ALA A 82 -1.69 4.16 3.76
C ALA A 82 -0.17 4.30 3.95
N PHE A 83 0.55 3.19 3.95
CA PHE A 83 2.01 3.16 4.04
C PHE A 83 2.67 3.89 2.86
N SER A 84 2.18 3.67 1.65
CA SER A 84 2.68 4.34 0.44
C SER A 84 2.43 5.86 0.48
N GLN A 85 1.29 6.30 1.00
CA GLN A 85 1.02 7.72 1.23
C GLN A 85 2.03 8.33 2.22
N LYS A 86 2.29 7.64 3.34
CA LYS A 86 3.28 8.09 4.34
C LYS A 86 4.68 8.19 3.74
N LEU A 87 5.04 7.24 2.89
CA LEU A 87 6.32 7.27 2.21
C LEU A 87 6.44 8.45 1.25
N TYR A 88 5.37 8.75 0.50
CA TYR A 88 5.33 9.94 -0.36
C TYR A 88 5.47 11.23 0.47
N GLU A 89 4.73 11.34 1.58
CA GLU A 89 4.84 12.47 2.53
C GLU A 89 6.28 12.62 3.07
N ALA A 90 6.95 11.52 3.41
CA ALA A 90 8.34 11.53 3.86
C ALA A 90 9.30 12.00 2.75
N ALA A 91 9.13 11.51 1.52
CA ALA A 91 9.94 11.92 0.38
C ALA A 91 9.77 13.42 0.05
N SER A 92 8.55 13.96 0.15
CA SER A 92 8.29 15.39 -0.04
C SER A 92 8.96 16.25 1.03
N ARG A 93 9.05 15.79 2.29
CA ARG A 93 9.77 16.51 3.35
C ARG A 93 11.27 16.57 3.11
N ASP A 94 11.87 15.44 2.69
CA ASP A 94 13.30 15.38 2.37
C ASP A 94 13.66 16.29 1.18
N ALA A 95 12.80 16.38 0.16
CA ALA A 95 12.99 17.27 -0.97
C ALA A 95 12.97 18.76 -0.58
N ASN A 96 12.09 19.14 0.36
CA ASN A 96 12.04 20.51 0.88
C ASN A 96 13.23 20.84 1.80
N ALA A 97 13.74 19.86 2.57
CA ALA A 97 14.93 20.04 3.40
C ALA A 97 16.22 20.19 2.57
N ALA A 98 16.32 19.53 1.42
CA ALA A 98 17.42 19.69 0.48
C ALA A 98 17.43 21.07 -0.22
N GLY A 99 16.29 21.76 -0.27
CA GLY A 99 16.17 23.13 -0.79
C GLY A 99 16.66 24.23 0.16
N THR A 100 16.90 23.94 1.44
CA THR A 100 17.29 24.93 2.46
C THR A 100 18.79 25.01 2.72
N SER A 101 19.62 24.23 2.04
CA SER A 101 21.09 24.23 2.21
C SER A 101 21.88 24.94 1.08
N ALA A 102 21.21 25.78 0.28
CA ALA A 102 21.85 26.50 -0.83
C ALA A 102 21.58 28.03 -0.84
N SER A 103 21.46 28.67 0.32
CA SER A 103 21.37 30.14 0.39
C SER A 103 22.00 30.75 1.63
N GLY A 104 23.32 30.54 1.77
CA GLY A 104 24.18 31.52 2.43
C GLY A 104 24.55 32.63 1.44
N GLN A 105 24.17 33.87 1.77
CA GLN A 105 24.52 35.16 1.16
C GLN A 105 23.80 35.60 -0.16
N GLN A 106 22.74 36.40 -0.01
CA GLN A 106 22.79 37.89 0.00
C GLN A 106 21.60 38.56 -0.73
N ALA A 107 20.85 39.34 0.05
CA ALA A 107 20.07 40.54 -0.28
C ALA A 107 18.83 40.44 -1.22
N GLY A 108 17.67 40.84 -0.67
CA GLY A 108 16.60 41.50 -1.44
C GLY A 108 15.19 40.96 -1.22
N THR A 109 14.48 41.56 -0.26
CA THR A 109 13.03 41.93 -0.29
C THR A 109 11.99 40.96 -0.86
N ASN A 110 11.04 40.60 0.01
CA ASN A 110 9.59 40.40 -0.24
C ASN A 110 9.19 39.45 -1.39
N ASP A 111 8.69 38.26 -1.08
CA ASP A 111 7.25 38.05 -0.84
C ASP A 111 7.05 36.59 -0.40
N SER A 112 6.27 36.42 0.66
CA SER A 112 5.86 35.11 1.19
C SER A 112 4.51 34.73 0.59
N ASP A 113 4.18 33.43 0.63
CA ASP A 113 2.85 32.86 0.39
C ASP A 113 2.35 32.71 -1.06
N ILE A 114 2.96 31.79 -1.81
CA ILE A 114 2.15 30.96 -2.73
C ILE A 114 2.48 29.49 -2.46
N VAL A 115 1.75 28.91 -1.51
CA VAL A 115 1.48 27.46 -1.51
C VAL A 115 -0.03 27.33 -1.70
N ASP A 116 -0.38 27.04 -2.94
CA ASP A 116 -1.73 26.88 -3.46
C ASP A 116 -2.36 25.62 -2.83
N ALA A 117 -2.96 25.81 -1.66
CA ALA A 117 -3.75 24.80 -0.96
C ALA A 117 -5.15 25.37 -0.68
N GLU A 118 -5.86 25.75 -1.74
CA GLU A 118 -7.31 25.98 -1.62
C GLU A 118 -8.02 24.62 -1.65
N ILE A 119 -8.28 24.13 -0.44
CA ILE A 119 -9.26 23.08 -0.16
C ILE A 119 -10.61 23.56 -0.72
N VAL A 120 -11.14 22.78 -1.66
CA VAL A 120 -12.53 22.86 -2.11
C VAL A 120 -13.41 22.63 -0.90
N ASP A 121 -14.05 23.68 -0.40
CA ASP A 121 -15.13 23.57 0.59
C ASP A 121 -16.46 23.99 -0.05
N GLU A 122 -17.46 23.14 0.14
CA GLU A 122 -18.73 23.08 -0.57
C GLU A 122 -19.63 24.30 -0.30
N LYS A 123 -20.40 24.71 -1.32
CA LYS A 123 -21.86 24.94 -1.21
C LYS A 123 -22.55 25.08 -2.56
#